data_AF-A0A6H2HDM3-F1
#
_entry.id   AF-A0A6H2HDM3-F1
#
_cell.length_a   1.000
_cell.length_b   1.000
_cell.length_c   1.000
_cell.angle_alpha   90.00
_cell.angle_beta   90.00
_cell.angle_gamma   90.00
#
_symmetry.space_group_name_H-M   'P 1'
#
loop_
_entity.id
_entity.type
_entity.pdbx_description
1 polymer ?
#
loop_
_entity_poly.entity_id
_entity_poly.type
_entity_poly.pdbx_seq_one_letter_code
_entity_poly.pdbx_strand_id
1 'polypeptide(L)'
;MRWFELTLKGSAGHAGTMPMNERVDAMTAAIALAQQFHNYRDSQVADSLRLTLGRWQVSPNSINTIPGAVTFSVDARSVDEAVLNQFEAAMHRMIQDHD
;
A
#
# COMPACT_ATOMS: atom_id res chain seq x y z
N MET A 1 -13.23 -13.84 -3.57
CA MET A 1 -12.66 -12.50 -3.87
C MET A 1 -12.64 -11.69 -2.59
N ARG A 2 -11.69 -10.76 -2.44
CA ARG A 2 -11.60 -9.90 -1.25
C ARG A 2 -11.24 -8.46 -1.64
N TRP A 3 -11.84 -7.52 -0.93
CA TRP A 3 -11.57 -6.09 -1.08
C TRP A 3 -11.12 -5.50 0.24
N PHE A 4 -10.09 -4.68 0.18
CA PHE A 4 -9.57 -3.96 1.32
C PHE A 4 -9.39 -2.50 0.97
N GLU A 5 -9.44 -1.65 1.99
CA GLU A 5 -9.02 -0.27 1.92
C GLU A 5 -7.95 -0.05 3.00
N LEU A 6 -6.79 0.43 2.57
CA LEU A 6 -5.67 0.69 3.45
C LEU A 6 -5.44 2.19 3.51
N THR A 7 -5.17 2.71 4.71
CA THR A 7 -4.78 4.11 4.90
C THR A 7 -3.46 4.17 5.64
N LEU A 8 -2.45 4.73 4.97
CA LEU A 8 -1.17 5.05 5.57
C LEU A 8 -1.20 6.51 6.00
N LYS A 9 -0.69 6.77 7.20
CA LYS A 9 -0.58 8.11 7.77
C LYS A 9 0.87 8.52 7.85
N GLY A 10 1.11 9.78 7.56
CA GLY A 10 2.39 10.44 7.72
C GLY A 10 2.17 11.83 8.30
N SER A 11 3.05 12.76 7.95
CA SER A 11 2.96 14.15 8.37
C SER A 11 3.08 15.08 7.17
N ALA A 12 2.05 15.91 6.97
CA ALA A 12 2.10 16.94 5.95
C ALA A 12 3.16 17.99 6.30
N GLY A 13 3.92 18.40 5.29
CA GLY A 13 4.99 19.40 5.44
C GLY A 13 5.35 20.03 4.10
N HIS A 14 5.95 21.20 4.12
CA HIS A 14 6.33 21.88 2.89
C HIS A 14 7.49 21.14 2.19
N ALA A 15 7.26 20.72 0.95
CA ALA A 15 8.18 19.83 0.23
C ALA A 15 9.55 20.44 -0.06
N GLY A 16 9.67 21.77 -0.04
CA GLY A 16 10.93 22.48 -0.27
C GLY A 16 11.74 22.83 0.98
N THR A 17 11.12 22.83 2.17
CA THR A 17 11.78 23.36 3.39
C THR A 17 11.89 22.34 4.52
N MET A 18 11.06 21.29 4.53
CA MET A 18 11.21 20.21 5.52
C MET A 18 12.42 19.32 5.15
N PRO A 19 13.42 19.19 6.05
CA PRO A 19 14.58 18.32 5.84
C PRO A 19 14.17 16.86 5.57
N MET A 20 14.93 16.15 4.73
CA MET A 20 14.58 14.76 4.33
C MET A 20 14.51 13.78 5.51
N ASN A 21 15.37 13.96 6.52
CA ASN A 21 15.43 13.12 7.72
C ASN A 21 14.30 13.38 8.73
N GLU A 22 13.51 14.43 8.54
CA GLU A 22 12.35 14.76 9.39
C GLU A 22 11.02 14.36 8.75
N ARG A 23 11.05 13.87 7.50
CA ARG A 23 9.82 13.55 6.76
C ARG A 23 9.22 12.25 7.23
N VAL A 24 7.90 12.26 7.34
CA VAL A 24 7.06 11.06 7.42
C VAL A 24 6.14 11.09 6.21
N ASP A 25 6.63 10.60 5.07
CA ASP A 25 5.94 10.68 3.77
C ASP A 25 5.05 9.45 3.55
N ALA A 26 3.73 9.65 3.65
CA ALA A 26 2.76 8.56 3.52
C ALA A 26 2.76 7.91 2.13
N MET A 27 3.12 8.63 1.06
CA MET A 27 3.14 8.08 -0.29
C MET A 27 4.36 7.19 -0.50
N THR A 28 5.51 7.56 0.07
CA THR A 28 6.71 6.71 0.03
C THR A 28 6.44 5.36 0.69
N ALA A 29 5.82 5.38 1.88
CA ALA A 29 5.40 4.15 2.56
C ALA A 29 4.37 3.35 1.73
N ALA A 30 3.39 4.03 1.13
CA ALA A 30 2.34 3.38 0.35
C ALA A 30 2.88 2.70 -0.92
N ILE A 31 3.85 3.32 -1.61
CA ILE A 31 4.52 2.72 -2.78
C ILE A 31 5.32 1.49 -2.35
N ALA A 32 6.06 1.57 -1.23
CA ALA A 32 6.84 0.44 -0.73
C ALA A 32 5.94 -0.75 -0.38
N LEU A 33 4.82 -0.51 0.30
CA LEU A 33 3.83 -1.54 0.62
C LEU A 33 3.17 -2.12 -0.64
N ALA A 34 2.78 -1.27 -1.60
CA ALA A 34 2.22 -1.70 -2.88
C ALA A 34 3.19 -2.60 -3.66
N GLN A 35 4.48 -2.28 -3.67
CA GLN A 35 5.51 -3.12 -4.28
C GLN A 35 5.61 -4.48 -3.59
N GLN A 36 5.54 -4.55 -2.26
CA GLN A 36 5.54 -5.83 -1.54
C GLN A 36 4.33 -6.69 -1.92
N PHE A 37 3.15 -6.09 -2.05
CA PHE A 37 1.95 -6.82 -2.49
C PHE A 37 2.09 -7.36 -3.92
N HIS A 38 2.65 -6.57 -4.84
CA HIS A 38 2.93 -7.03 -6.20
C HIS A 38 3.99 -8.13 -6.24
N ASN A 39 5.07 -8.01 -5.47
CA ASN A 39 6.10 -9.04 -5.37
C ASN A 39 5.52 -10.36 -4.83
N TYR A 40 4.64 -10.30 -3.83
CA TYR A 40 3.96 -11.49 -3.30
C TYR A 40 3.05 -12.14 -4.34
N ARG A 41 2.28 -11.33 -5.11
CA ARG A 41 1.48 -11.83 -6.23
C ARG A 41 2.38 -12.55 -7.24
N ASP A 42 3.49 -11.94 -7.63
CA ASP A 42 4.40 -12.45 -8.66
C ASP A 42 5.17 -13.70 -8.20
N SER A 43 5.29 -13.92 -6.87
CA SER A 43 5.83 -15.17 -6.33
C SER A 43 4.81 -16.32 -6.29
N GLN A 44 3.53 -16.07 -6.57
CA GLN A 44 2.52 -17.14 -6.58
C GLN A 44 2.63 -18.01 -7.84
N VAL A 45 2.31 -19.29 -7.70
CA VAL A 45 2.35 -20.23 -8.83
C VAL A 45 1.23 -19.92 -9.83
N ALA A 46 1.58 -19.90 -11.11
CA ALA A 46 0.66 -19.94 -12.26
C ALA A 46 -0.53 -18.96 -12.19
N ASP A 47 -0.28 -17.68 -11.88
CA ASP A 47 -1.31 -16.64 -11.80
C ASP A 47 -2.48 -16.97 -10.84
N SER A 48 -2.24 -17.81 -9.84
CA SER A 48 -3.25 -18.23 -8.86
C SER A 48 -3.81 -17.07 -8.04
N LEU A 49 -3.12 -15.93 -8.00
CA LEU A 49 -3.58 -14.70 -7.37
C LEU A 49 -3.58 -13.55 -8.39
N ARG A 50 -4.75 -12.94 -8.61
CA ARG A 50 -4.90 -11.66 -9.30
C ARG A 50 -4.99 -10.56 -8.27
N LEU A 51 -4.23 -9.49 -8.46
CA LEU A 51 -4.19 -8.35 -7.55
C LEU A 51 -4.27 -7.03 -8.34
N THR A 52 -5.09 -6.10 -7.89
CA THR A 52 -5.18 -4.75 -8.46
C THR A 52 -5.28 -3.70 -7.37
N LEU A 53 -4.43 -2.67 -7.45
CA LEU A 53 -4.47 -1.49 -6.59
C LEU A 53 -5.13 -0.34 -7.34
N GLY A 54 -6.45 -0.33 -7.35
CA GLY A 54 -7.24 0.37 -8.38
C GLY A 54 -7.64 1.80 -8.05
N ARG A 55 -7.71 2.18 -6.78
CA ARG A 55 -8.11 3.52 -6.33
C ARG A 55 -7.07 4.07 -5.38
N TRP A 56 -6.66 5.32 -5.58
CA TRP A 56 -5.70 6.02 -4.75
C TRP A 56 -6.23 7.41 -4.40
N GLN A 57 -6.11 7.79 -3.14
CA GLN A 57 -6.39 9.13 -2.64
C GLN A 57 -5.18 9.58 -1.83
N VAL A 58 -4.60 10.71 -2.21
CA VAL A 58 -3.45 11.31 -1.54
C VAL A 58 -3.93 12.59 -0.87
N SER A 59 -3.54 12.84 0.38
CA SER A 59 -3.87 14.06 1.10
C SER A 59 -2.60 14.79 1.55
N PRO A 60 -2.49 16.12 1.34
CA PRO A 60 -3.54 17.03 0.86
C PRO A 60 -3.65 17.13 -0.68
N ASN A 61 -2.91 16.31 -1.44
CA ASN A 61 -2.87 16.34 -2.91
C ASN A 61 -2.37 17.67 -3.51
N SER A 62 -1.32 18.26 -2.90
CA SER A 62 -0.66 19.45 -3.43
C SER A 62 0.74 19.10 -3.93
N ILE A 63 1.15 19.68 -5.07
CA ILE A 63 2.45 19.45 -5.70
C ILE A 63 3.65 19.78 -4.79
N ASN A 64 3.47 20.71 -3.85
CA ASN A 64 4.52 21.22 -2.98
C ASN A 64 4.35 20.82 -1.50
N THR A 65 3.53 19.80 -1.22
CA THR A 65 3.28 19.32 0.14
C THR A 65 3.57 17.82 0.24
N ILE A 66 4.37 17.43 1.23
CA ILE A 66 4.62 16.03 1.57
C ILE A 66 3.29 15.36 1.91
N PRO A 67 2.96 14.19 1.32
CA PRO A 67 1.74 13.46 1.64
C PRO A 67 1.62 13.12 3.13
N GLY A 68 0.58 13.65 3.77
CA GLY A 68 0.25 13.36 5.17
C GLY A 68 -0.65 12.13 5.33
N ALA A 69 -1.36 11.72 4.28
CA ALA A 69 -2.07 10.45 4.26
C ALA A 69 -2.23 9.92 2.83
N VAL A 70 -2.23 8.61 2.67
CA VAL A 70 -2.58 7.94 1.42
C VAL A 70 -3.54 6.80 1.72
N THR A 71 -4.70 6.81 1.05
CA THR A 71 -5.68 5.73 1.11
C THR A 71 -5.77 5.05 -0.26
N PHE A 72 -5.66 3.73 -0.30
CA PHE A 72 -5.81 2.99 -1.55
C PHE A 72 -6.57 1.67 -1.38
N SER A 73 -7.20 1.21 -2.48
CA SER A 73 -7.95 -0.04 -2.50
C SER A 73 -7.09 -1.21 -2.96
N VAL A 74 -7.37 -2.40 -2.43
CA VAL A 74 -6.79 -3.68 -2.87
C VAL A 74 -7.91 -4.60 -3.33
N ASP A 75 -7.89 -5.03 -4.59
CA ASP A 75 -8.76 -6.08 -5.13
C ASP A 75 -7.95 -7.36 -5.35
N ALA A 76 -8.24 -8.38 -4.56
CA ALA A 76 -7.60 -9.70 -4.63
C ALA A 76 -8.60 -10.76 -5.08
N ARG A 77 -8.23 -11.53 -6.12
CA ARG A 77 -9.05 -12.61 -6.68
C ARG A 77 -8.25 -13.86 -6.89
N SER A 78 -8.81 -14.98 -6.44
CA SER A 78 -8.36 -16.34 -6.73
C SER A 78 -9.59 -17.24 -6.82
N VAL A 79 -9.45 -18.37 -7.51
CA VAL A 79 -10.40 -19.48 -7.45
C VAL A 79 -10.19 -20.35 -6.22
N ASP A 80 -9.01 -20.26 -5.59
CA ASP A 80 -8.64 -21.00 -4.39
C ASP A 80 -8.74 -20.08 -3.15
N GLU A 81 -9.62 -20.44 -2.24
CA GLU A 81 -9.84 -19.70 -0.99
C GLU A 81 -8.61 -19.74 -0.08
N ALA A 82 -7.80 -20.80 -0.14
CA ALA A 82 -6.56 -20.91 0.63
C ALA A 82 -5.54 -19.85 0.19
N VAL A 83 -5.45 -19.57 -1.12
CA VAL A 83 -4.57 -18.50 -1.65
C VAL A 83 -5.01 -17.13 -1.15
N LEU A 84 -6.32 -16.86 -1.11
CA LEU A 84 -6.84 -15.60 -0.55
C LEU A 84 -6.52 -15.46 0.95
N ASN A 85 -6.67 -16.54 1.72
CA ASN A 85 -6.29 -16.57 3.14
C ASN A 85 -4.80 -16.31 3.36
N GLN A 86 -3.94 -16.94 2.55
CA GLN A 86 -2.49 -16.74 2.64
C GLN A 86 -2.10 -15.31 2.27
N PHE A 87 -2.71 -14.74 1.23
CA PHE A 87 -2.49 -13.35 0.84
C PHE A 87 -2.90 -12.38 1.95
N GLU A 88 -4.08 -12.54 2.54
CA GLU A 88 -4.53 -11.69 3.65
C GLU A 88 -3.60 -11.78 4.86
N ALA A 89 -3.17 -12.99 5.24
CA ALA A 89 -2.19 -13.18 6.31
C ALA A 89 -0.81 -12.58 5.97
N ALA A 90 -0.40 -12.59 4.70
CA ALA A 90 0.82 -11.93 4.25
C ALA A 90 0.70 -10.40 4.31
N MET A 91 -0.44 -9.84 3.87
CA MET A 91 -0.70 -8.40 3.98
C MET A 91 -0.63 -7.92 5.43
N HIS A 92 -1.27 -8.63 6.37
CA HIS A 92 -1.23 -8.24 7.78
C HIS A 92 0.20 -8.18 8.32
N ARG A 93 1.05 -9.13 7.96
CA ARG A 93 2.47 -9.13 8.35
C ARG A 93 3.22 -7.95 7.72
N MET A 94 3.05 -7.74 6.41
CA MET A 94 3.69 -6.62 5.71
C MET A 94 3.30 -5.26 6.30
N ILE A 95 2.03 -5.09 6.69
CA ILE A 95 1.55 -3.85 7.31
C ILE A 95 2.18 -3.64 8.69
N GLN A 96 2.29 -4.71 9.50
CA GLN A 96 2.94 -4.63 10.82
C GLN A 96 4.43 -4.26 10.74
N ASP A 97 5.12 -4.65 9.66
CA ASP A 97 6.52 -4.29 9.41
C ASP A 97 6.71 -2.82 8.95
N HIS A 98 5.61 -2.09 8.69
CA HIS A 98 5.60 -0.68 8.27
C HIS A 98 5.14 0.31 9.36
N ASP A 99 4.87 -0.17 10.58
CA ASP A 99 4.67 0.67 11.78
C ASP A 99 6.00 1.05 12.45
#